data_AF-A0A969UR02-F1
#
_entry.id   AF-A0A969UR02-F1
#
_cell.length_a   1.000
_cell.length_b   1.000
_cell.length_c   1.000
_cell.angle_alpha   90.00
_cell.angle_beta   90.00
_cell.angle_gamma   90.00
#
_symmetry.space_group_name_H-M   'P 1'
#
loop_
_entity.id
_entity.type
_entity.pdbx_description
1 polymer ?
#
loop_
_entity_poly.entity_id
_entity_poly.type
_entity_poly.pdbx_seq_one_letter_code
_entity_poly.pdbx_strand_id
1 'polypeptide(L)'
;MTNANRKFESHEFDEMAEAVSSPAHSPVTNLMVQTVDARGQNRLYTFDIIHSSNPRYVGVLILPAIARSQASPAVGNLNITPDRIQTGLSIAIMRGYTSIDDPVVAKVRQLLELMQTENMTASEAAQSVGIPLDVLASLARLVREAGGLSV
;
A
#
# COMPACT_ATOMS: atom_id res chain seq x y z
N MET A 1 -32.66 79.94 -15.27
CA MET A 1 -33.63 78.83 -15.49
C MET A 1 -33.09 77.99 -16.61
N THR A 2 -33.01 76.66 -16.62
CA THR A 2 -32.99 75.58 -15.62
C THR A 2 -32.52 74.37 -16.43
N ASN A 3 -31.57 73.61 -15.88
CA ASN A 3 -31.19 72.22 -16.16
C ASN A 3 -31.72 71.49 -17.41
N ALA A 4 -30.80 70.80 -18.10
CA ALA A 4 -30.75 69.34 -18.03
C ALA A 4 -29.42 68.78 -18.59
N ASN A 5 -28.60 68.28 -17.67
CA ASN A 5 -27.59 67.26 -17.87
C ASN A 5 -28.11 66.09 -18.73
N ARG A 6 -27.34 65.66 -19.72
CA ARG A 6 -27.08 64.22 -19.95
C ARG A 6 -25.74 64.02 -20.66
N LYS A 7 -24.71 63.86 -19.84
CA LYS A 7 -23.38 63.37 -20.20
C LYS A 7 -23.54 61.91 -20.62
N PHE A 8 -23.30 61.58 -21.89
CA PHE A 8 -23.10 60.20 -22.31
C PHE A 8 -21.64 59.87 -22.04
N GLU A 9 -21.37 59.33 -20.85
CA GLU A 9 -20.08 58.71 -20.54
C GLU A 9 -19.98 57.41 -21.33
N SER A 10 -18.99 57.38 -22.22
CA SER A 10 -18.40 56.18 -22.79
C SER A 10 -18.02 55.23 -21.64
N HIS A 11 -18.89 54.27 -21.37
CA HIS A 11 -18.50 53.08 -20.61
C HIS A 11 -17.62 52.25 -21.55
N GLU A 12 -16.32 52.49 -21.41
CA GLU A 12 -15.27 51.55 -21.74
C GLU A 12 -15.71 50.18 -21.24
N PHE A 13 -15.82 49.23 -22.16
CA PHE A 13 -16.03 47.83 -21.85
C PHE A 13 -14.77 47.31 -21.18
N ASP A 14 -14.59 47.62 -19.90
CA ASP A 14 -13.74 46.83 -19.01
C ASP A 14 -14.55 45.55 -18.70
N GLU A 15 -14.51 44.66 -19.68
CA GLU A 15 -14.75 43.23 -19.52
C GLU A 15 -13.68 42.74 -18.53
N MET A 16 -13.97 42.94 -17.25
CA MET A 16 -13.32 42.25 -16.14
C MET A 16 -13.64 40.77 -16.33
N ALA A 17 -12.86 40.11 -17.18
CA ALA A 17 -12.62 38.70 -17.11
C ALA A 17 -11.98 38.46 -15.74
N GLU A 18 -12.81 38.38 -14.71
CA GLU A 18 -12.48 37.68 -13.49
C GLU A 18 -12.13 36.27 -13.96
N ALA A 19 -10.84 36.06 -14.17
CA ALA A 19 -10.28 34.73 -14.34
C ALA A 19 -10.68 34.01 -13.05
N VAL A 20 -11.77 33.26 -13.13
CA VAL A 20 -12.11 32.23 -12.17
C VAL A 20 -10.93 31.28 -12.26
N SER A 21 -9.92 31.56 -11.41
CA SER A 21 -8.91 30.61 -11.03
C SER A 21 -9.70 29.51 -10.34
N SER A 22 -10.19 28.59 -11.16
CA SER A 22 -10.64 27.29 -10.67
C SER A 22 -9.48 26.81 -9.81
N PRO A 23 -9.67 26.58 -8.49
CA PRO A 23 -8.59 26.08 -7.67
C PRO A 23 -8.01 24.89 -8.43
N ALA A 24 -6.68 24.85 -8.61
CA ALA A 24 -6.05 23.75 -9.31
C ALA A 24 -6.51 22.45 -8.63
N HIS A 25 -7.48 21.77 -9.24
CA HIS A 25 -7.96 20.50 -8.74
C HIS A 25 -6.84 19.54 -9.08
N SER A 26 -5.93 19.32 -8.14
CA SER A 26 -5.00 18.20 -8.22
C SER A 26 -5.87 16.97 -8.48
N PRO A 27 -5.65 16.22 -9.56
CA PRO A 27 -6.46 15.05 -9.86
C PRO A 27 -6.38 14.11 -8.65
N VAL A 28 -7.51 13.99 -7.94
CA VAL A 28 -7.61 13.05 -6.81
C VAL A 28 -7.61 11.67 -7.45
N THR A 29 -6.51 10.95 -7.28
CA THR A 29 -6.44 9.57 -7.75
C THR A 29 -7.28 8.74 -6.79
N ASN A 30 -8.33 8.11 -7.29
CA ASN A 30 -9.25 7.32 -6.48
C ASN A 30 -8.97 5.83 -6.67
N LEU A 31 -8.95 5.09 -5.57
CA LEU A 31 -9.01 3.63 -5.58
C LEU A 31 -10.43 3.19 -5.25
N MET A 32 -11.06 2.46 -6.17
CA MET A 32 -12.36 1.85 -5.95
C MET A 32 -12.17 0.35 -5.73
N VAL A 33 -12.70 -0.17 -4.62
CA VAL A 33 -12.64 -1.60 -4.30
C VAL A 33 -14.04 -2.13 -4.08
N GLN A 34 -14.41 -3.13 -4.87
CA GLN A 34 -15.62 -3.89 -4.66
C GLN A 34 -15.29 -5.18 -3.92
N THR A 35 -16.01 -5.45 -2.83
CA THR A 35 -15.92 -6.72 -2.09
C THR A 35 -17.27 -7.41 -2.05
N VAL A 36 -17.24 -8.73 -1.82
CA VAL A 36 -18.42 -9.55 -1.57
C VAL A 36 -18.26 -10.15 -0.18
N ASP A 37 -19.23 -9.96 0.70
CA ASP A 37 -19.17 -10.56 2.03
C ASP A 37 -19.59 -12.04 2.04
N ALA A 38 -19.44 -12.70 3.18
CA ALA A 38 -19.79 -14.12 3.34
C ALA A 38 -21.29 -14.43 3.10
N ARG A 39 -22.16 -13.40 2.99
CA ARG A 39 -23.59 -13.51 2.68
C ARG A 39 -23.88 -13.16 1.21
N GLY A 40 -22.85 -12.92 0.40
CA GLY A 40 -22.99 -12.55 -1.01
C GLY A 40 -23.31 -11.07 -1.24
N GLN A 41 -23.26 -10.21 -0.21
CA GLN A 41 -23.55 -8.78 -0.39
C GLN A 41 -22.35 -8.02 -0.94
N ASN A 42 -22.59 -7.25 -2.00
CA ASN A 42 -21.61 -6.35 -2.57
C ASN A 42 -21.41 -5.11 -1.69
N ARG A 43 -20.15 -4.73 -1.46
CA ARG A 43 -19.76 -3.44 -0.86
C ARG A 43 -18.76 -2.74 -1.76
N LEU A 44 -18.98 -1.45 -2.00
CA LEU A 44 -18.06 -0.60 -2.75
C LEU A 44 -17.40 0.39 -1.79
N TYR A 45 -16.07 0.37 -1.77
CA TYR A 45 -15.24 1.30 -1.01
C TYR A 45 -14.53 2.24 -1.98
N THR A 46 -14.49 3.53 -1.64
CA THR A 46 -13.75 4.54 -2.39
C THR A 46 -12.72 5.15 -1.46
N PHE A 47 -11.47 5.21 -1.91
CA PHE A 47 -10.36 5.77 -1.17
C PHE A 47 -9.69 6.87 -1.99
N ASP A 48 -9.40 7.99 -1.35
CA ASP A 48 -8.60 9.06 -1.94
C ASP A 48 -7.12 8.72 -1.75
N ILE A 49 -6.36 8.68 -2.84
CA ILE A 49 -4.91 8.48 -2.79
C ILE A 49 -4.24 9.85 -2.63
N ILE A 50 -3.72 10.09 -1.43
CA ILE A 50 -2.94 11.28 -1.11
C ILE A 50 -1.46 10.95 -1.31
N HIS A 51 -0.81 11.63 -2.25
CA HIS A 51 0.62 11.51 -2.47
C HIS A 51 1.38 12.28 -1.38
N SER A 52 2.30 11.61 -0.69
CA SER A 52 3.18 12.21 0.33
C SER A 52 4.59 11.66 0.17
N SER A 53 5.60 12.52 0.31
CA SER A 53 7.02 12.13 0.31
C SER A 53 7.43 11.36 1.58
N ASN A 54 6.56 11.29 2.58
CA ASN A 54 6.77 10.54 3.81
C ASN A 54 5.48 9.78 4.21
N PRO A 55 5.15 8.68 3.51
CA PRO A 55 3.96 7.91 3.80
C PRO A 55 4.09 7.21 5.15
N ARG A 56 3.12 7.41 6.04
CA ARG A 56 3.05 6.70 7.34
C ARG A 56 2.66 5.22 7.19
N TYR A 57 2.05 4.86 6.06
CA TYR A 57 1.58 3.51 5.74
C TYR A 57 1.78 3.25 4.25
N VAL A 58 2.35 2.10 3.89
CA VAL A 58 2.73 1.75 2.49
C VAL A 58 1.84 0.65 1.90
N GLY A 59 0.77 0.25 2.61
CA GLY A 59 -0.07 -0.87 2.19
C GLY A 59 -1.53 -0.71 2.60
N VAL A 60 -2.42 -1.18 1.72
CA VAL A 60 -3.86 -1.29 1.97
C VAL A 60 -4.19 -2.79 2.06
N LEU A 61 -4.62 -3.25 3.23
CA LEU A 61 -5.05 -4.62 3.44
C LEU A 61 -6.58 -4.67 3.51
N ILE A 62 -7.21 -5.34 2.55
CA ILE A 62 -8.66 -5.54 2.51
C ILE A 62 -8.92 -7.02 2.73
N LEU A 63 -9.38 -7.37 3.93
CA LEU A 63 -9.76 -8.73 4.29
C LEU A 63 -11.28 -8.88 4.12
N PRO A 64 -11.77 -9.93 3.45
CA PRO A 64 -13.17 -10.28 3.55
C PRO A 64 -13.51 -10.56 5.02
N ALA A 65 -14.69 -10.12 5.47
CA ALA A 65 -15.22 -10.52 6.78
C ALA A 65 -15.60 -12.01 6.72
N ILE A 66 -14.61 -12.90 6.80
CA ILE A 66 -14.82 -14.34 6.81
C ILE A 66 -15.22 -14.71 8.24
N ALA A 67 -16.52 -14.91 8.45
CA ALA A 67 -16.97 -15.77 9.52
C ALA A 67 -16.48 -17.19 9.23
N ARG A 68 -15.49 -17.64 10.02
CA ARG A 68 -14.92 -18.99 10.15
C ARG A 68 -14.00 -19.47 9.02
N SER A 69 -12.76 -19.72 9.44
CA SER A 69 -11.97 -20.91 9.13
C SER A 69 -11.81 -21.22 7.64
N GLN A 70 -11.30 -20.25 6.88
CA GLN A 70 -10.41 -20.65 5.80
C GLN A 70 -9.11 -21.06 6.47
N ALA A 71 -8.88 -22.36 6.53
CA ALA A 71 -7.53 -22.87 6.69
C ALA A 71 -6.67 -22.10 5.68
N SER A 72 -5.80 -21.23 6.21
CA SER A 72 -4.65 -20.71 5.47
C SER A 72 -4.12 -21.87 4.63
N PRO A 73 -3.94 -21.74 3.30
CA PRO A 73 -3.48 -22.83 2.46
C PRO A 73 -2.28 -23.42 3.18
N ALA A 74 -2.45 -24.65 3.67
CA ALA A 74 -1.82 -25.11 4.90
C ALA A 74 -0.44 -24.45 5.11
N VAL A 75 -0.26 -23.76 6.23
CA VAL A 75 1.05 -23.64 6.90
C VAL A 75 1.42 -25.06 7.37
N GLY A 76 1.45 -25.98 6.42
CA GLY A 76 1.74 -27.38 6.54
C GLY A 76 2.78 -27.60 5.46
N ASN A 77 4.04 -27.53 5.88
CA ASN A 77 5.25 -27.83 5.11
C ASN A 77 5.96 -26.67 4.41
N LEU A 78 5.62 -25.40 4.67
CA LEU A 78 6.60 -24.33 4.45
C LEU A 78 7.61 -24.41 5.59
N ASN A 79 8.74 -25.07 5.33
CA ASN A 79 9.89 -25.05 6.23
C ASN A 79 10.43 -23.62 6.27
N ILE A 80 9.95 -22.80 7.22
CA ILE A 80 10.36 -21.41 7.40
C ILE A 80 11.65 -21.43 8.24
N THR A 81 12.78 -21.51 7.56
CA THR A 81 14.11 -21.42 8.15
C THR A 81 14.72 -20.03 7.92
N PRO A 82 15.67 -19.58 8.75
CA PRO A 82 16.39 -18.32 8.54
C PRO A 82 16.97 -18.19 7.12
N ASP A 83 17.60 -19.26 6.63
CA ASP A 83 18.20 -19.31 5.29
C ASP A 83 17.17 -19.07 4.16
N ARG A 84 15.97 -19.65 4.28
CA ARG A 84 14.91 -19.47 3.27
C ARG A 84 14.28 -18.08 3.34
N ILE A 85 14.15 -17.51 4.54
CA ILE A 85 13.70 -16.12 4.69
C ILE A 85 14.73 -15.18 4.06
N GLN A 86 16.02 -15.37 4.35
CA GLN A 86 17.11 -14.55 3.82
C GLN A 86 17.18 -14.66 2.29
N THR A 87 17.13 -15.87 1.74
CA THR A 87 17.13 -16.11 0.29
C THR A 87 15.89 -15.49 -0.37
N GLY A 88 14.70 -15.68 0.22
CA GLY A 88 13.46 -15.09 -0.27
C GLY A 88 13.50 -13.56 -0.28
N LEU A 89 14.09 -12.95 0.75
CA LEU A 89 14.29 -11.51 0.84
C LEU A 89 15.23 -10.99 -0.27
N SER A 90 16.35 -11.68 -0.50
CA SER A 90 17.27 -11.36 -1.60
C SER A 90 16.57 -11.45 -2.97
N ILE A 91 15.75 -12.48 -3.19
CA ILE A 91 14.97 -12.62 -4.43
C ILE A 91 13.97 -11.46 -4.57
N ALA A 92 13.27 -11.09 -3.49
CA ALA A 92 12.30 -10.00 -3.51
C ALA A 92 12.93 -8.65 -3.87
N ILE A 93 14.12 -8.36 -3.30
CA ILE A 93 14.90 -7.16 -3.62
C ILE A 93 15.37 -7.20 -5.07
N MET A 94 15.97 -8.32 -5.49
CA MET A 94 16.49 -8.49 -6.86
C MET A 94 15.41 -8.35 -7.93
N ARG A 95 14.19 -8.84 -7.67
CA ARG A 95 13.04 -8.73 -8.58
C ARG A 95 12.30 -7.40 -8.50
N GLY A 96 12.71 -6.49 -7.60
CA GLY A 96 12.08 -5.19 -7.42
C GLY A 96 10.72 -5.21 -6.73
N TYR A 97 10.38 -6.29 -6.01
CA TYR A 97 9.15 -6.35 -5.20
C TYR A 97 9.25 -5.49 -3.93
N THR A 98 10.48 -5.21 -3.49
CA THR A 98 10.78 -4.32 -2.36
C THR A 98 12.17 -3.68 -2.59
N SER A 99 12.41 -2.51 -2.00
CA SER A 99 13.72 -1.83 -2.05
C SER A 99 14.58 -2.22 -0.85
N ILE A 100 15.90 -2.11 -0.97
CA ILE A 100 16.80 -2.31 0.17
C ILE A 100 16.53 -1.37 1.35
N ASP A 101 15.95 -0.20 1.07
CA ASP A 101 15.60 0.84 2.05
C ASP A 101 14.15 0.72 2.57
N ASP A 102 13.41 -0.31 2.15
CA ASP A 102 12.04 -0.55 2.62
C ASP A 102 12.05 -0.90 4.13
N PRO A 103 11.21 -0.26 4.96
CA PRO A 103 11.10 -0.59 6.37
C PRO A 103 10.83 -2.08 6.67
N VAL A 104 10.14 -2.78 5.76
CA VAL A 104 9.90 -4.22 5.89
C VAL A 104 11.22 -4.99 5.80
N VAL A 105 12.15 -4.61 4.91
CA VAL A 105 13.47 -5.25 4.77
C VAL A 105 14.28 -5.12 6.06
N ALA A 106 14.28 -3.94 6.68
CA ALA A 106 14.95 -3.72 7.96
C ALA A 106 14.39 -4.62 9.06
N LYS A 107 13.06 -4.72 9.17
CA LYS A 107 12.40 -5.60 10.14
C LYS A 107 12.66 -7.09 9.88
N VAL A 108 12.71 -7.53 8.62
CA VAL A 108 13.02 -8.93 8.29
C VAL A 108 14.47 -9.26 8.65
N ARG A 109 15.41 -8.32 8.47
CA ARG A 109 16.81 -8.50 8.94
C ARG A 109 16.89 -8.61 10.45
N GLN A 110 16.19 -7.74 11.18
CA GLN A 110 16.11 -7.83 12.64
C GLN A 110 15.48 -9.16 13.09
N LEU A 111 14.47 -9.65 12.38
CA LEU A 111 13.88 -10.96 12.64
C LEU A 111 14.90 -12.09 12.47
N LEU A 112 15.70 -12.06 11.40
CA LEU A 112 16.75 -13.05 11.15
C LEU A 112 17.81 -13.02 12.25
N GLU A 113 18.17 -11.83 12.74
CA GLU A 113 19.08 -11.68 13.88
C GLU A 113 18.50 -12.35 15.13
N LEU A 114 17.24 -12.07 15.50
CA LEU A 114 16.59 -12.69 16.67
C LEU A 114 16.52 -14.22 16.58
N MET A 115 16.24 -14.76 15.39
CA MET A 115 16.23 -16.21 15.17
C MET A 115 17.64 -16.83 15.33
N GLN A 116 18.70 -16.08 15.00
CA GLN A 116 20.09 -16.56 15.11
C GLN A 116 20.67 -16.40 16.52
N THR A 117 20.43 -15.26 17.17
CA THR A 117 21.06 -14.91 18.46
C THR A 117 20.28 -15.42 19.65
N GLU A 118 18.94 -15.41 19.58
CA GLU A 118 18.06 -15.79 20.69
C GLU A 118 17.40 -17.15 20.47
N ASN A 119 17.74 -17.85 19.37
CA ASN A 119 17.20 -19.15 18.98
C ASN A 119 15.65 -19.16 18.94
N MET A 120 15.05 -18.01 18.64
CA MET A 120 13.61 -17.84 18.53
C MET A 120 13.06 -18.58 17.31
N THR A 121 11.83 -19.09 17.45
CA THR A 121 11.08 -19.56 16.29
C THR A 121 10.70 -18.38 15.39
N ALA A 122 10.41 -18.68 14.12
CA ALA A 122 9.97 -17.66 13.16
C ALA A 122 8.70 -16.91 13.63
N SER A 123 7.81 -17.57 14.37
CA SER A 123 6.59 -16.97 14.91
C SER A 123 6.87 -16.00 16.05
N GLU A 124 7.74 -16.36 16.99
CA GLU A 124 8.11 -15.50 18.11
C GLU A 124 8.87 -14.26 17.62
N ALA A 125 9.83 -14.45 16.72
CA ALA A 125 10.60 -13.35 16.14
C ALA A 125 9.69 -12.42 15.30
N ALA A 126 8.76 -12.96 14.50
CA ALA A 126 7.78 -12.18 13.74
C ALA A 126 6.89 -11.31 14.63
N GLN A 127 6.42 -11.86 15.75
CA GLN A 127 5.64 -11.12 16.72
C GLN A 127 6.47 -10.01 17.38
N SER A 128 7.73 -10.30 17.72
CA SER A 128 8.66 -9.34 18.34
C SER A 128 8.93 -8.12 17.46
N VAL A 129 9.13 -8.31 16.15
CA VAL A 129 9.41 -7.21 15.20
C VAL A 129 8.16 -6.61 14.54
N GLY A 130 6.98 -7.16 14.81
CA GLY A 130 5.72 -6.72 14.22
C GLY A 130 5.63 -6.96 12.72
N ILE A 131 6.05 -8.14 12.25
CA ILE A 131 5.87 -8.62 10.88
C ILE A 131 4.76 -9.68 10.84
N PRO A 132 3.78 -9.59 9.91
CA PRO A 132 2.82 -10.66 9.69
C PRO A 132 3.50 -11.94 9.20
N LEU A 133 3.11 -13.11 9.74
CA LEU A 133 3.61 -14.41 9.30
C LEU A 133 3.44 -14.66 7.79
N ASP A 134 2.40 -14.07 7.18
CA ASP A 134 2.14 -14.14 5.73
C ASP A 134 3.27 -13.54 4.88
N VAL A 135 4.00 -12.55 5.42
CA VAL A 135 5.19 -11.99 4.76
C VAL A 135 6.29 -13.05 4.70
N LEU A 136 6.52 -13.77 5.80
CA LEU A 136 7.52 -14.85 5.85
C LEU A 136 7.14 -16.01 4.94
N ALA A 137 5.86 -16.38 4.93
CA ALA A 137 5.34 -17.39 4.01
C ALA A 137 5.54 -16.97 2.54
N SER A 138 5.35 -15.70 2.22
CA SER A 138 5.58 -15.15 0.88
C SER A 138 7.05 -15.21 0.48
N LEU A 139 7.99 -14.84 1.37
CA LEU A 139 9.42 -14.97 1.13
C LEU A 139 9.84 -16.43 0.91
N ALA A 140 9.37 -17.34 1.76
CA ALA A 140 9.66 -18.76 1.61
C ALA A 140 9.04 -19.39 0.35
N ARG A 141 7.94 -18.82 -0.16
CA ARG A 141 7.32 -19.17 -1.46
C ARG A 141 8.17 -18.70 -2.64
N LEU A 142 8.73 -17.49 -2.60
CA LEU A 142 9.62 -16.99 -3.64
C LEU A 142 10.82 -17.93 -3.88
N VAL A 143 11.36 -18.52 -2.80
CA VAL A 143 12.44 -19.53 -2.91
C VAL A 143 11.99 -20.76 -3.72
N ARG A 144 10.75 -21.25 -3.50
CA ARG A 144 10.22 -22.39 -4.27
C ARG A 144 10.01 -22.04 -5.74
N GLU A 145 9.49 -20.85 -6.00
CA GLU A 145 9.23 -20.37 -7.36
C GLU A 145 10.55 -20.15 -8.12
N ALA A 146 11.59 -19.65 -7.45
CA ALA A 146 12.92 -19.51 -8.03
C ALA A 146 13.61 -20.86 -8.26
N GLY A 147 13.44 -21.83 -7.34
CA GLY A 147 13.97 -23.19 -7.49
C GLY A 147 13.21 -24.06 -8.51
N GLY A 148 12.03 -23.63 -8.96
CA GLY A 148 11.28 -24.26 -10.05
C GLY A 148 11.69 -23.80 -11.46
N LEU A 149 12.65 -22.87 -11.57
CA LEU A 149 13.15 -22.34 -12.84
C LEU A 149 14.43 -23.06 -13.34
N SER A 150 14.69 -24.28 -12.88
CA SER A 150 15.72 -25.13 -13.49
C SER A 150 15.25 -25.61 -14.86
N VAL A 151 15.65 -24.91 -15.92
CA VAL A 151 15.78 -25.42 -17.30
C VAL A 151 17.16 -26.04 -17.48
#